data_AF-D9PLI2-F1
#
_entry.id   AF-D9PLI2-F1
#
_cell.length_a   1.000
_cell.length_b   1.000
_cell.length_c   1.000
_cell.angle_alpha   90.00
_cell.angle_beta   90.00
_cell.angle_gamma   90.00
#
_symmetry.space_group_name_H-M   'P 1'
#
loop_
_entity.id
_entity.type
_entity.pdbx_description
1 polymer ?
#
loop_
_entity_poly.entity_id
_entity_poly.type
_entity_poly.pdbx_seq_one_letter_code
_entity_poly.pdbx_strand_id
1 'polypeptide(L)'
;MKGARDMKREFLRDSIANGIIERVIELAKEGLPAPQYNVHLQFVPDFGVWHLSVNEAAVLIAIDMWHKGVFPEVAEPDDYDGNWREPRILELLTDPIQIWVARLLKAVEHGRIEVAAVRRDLDDKLVEEKTYIQYTSLVFWLQERGYEYGDIFKEWMDVEAEIALEVCNEVTYLRAAIKSGIGDIRHIALQGMLAKAGKLDESKSLNVVAAYKAIATENQILKEQLANAKSGQPTKGDGPVSTRQRRTLLTIIAALCSNQGIDLQSRGAAQRIMEMTDDLGAHVDDGTIAKALSQIPDALETRMK
;
A
#
# COMPACT_ATOMS: atom_id res chain seq x y z
N MET A 1 3.30 -23.08 4.74
CA MET A 1 3.58 -21.96 5.68
C MET A 1 3.73 -20.57 5.02
N LYS A 2 3.70 -20.43 3.68
CA LYS A 2 3.76 -19.11 3.00
C LYS A 2 2.44 -18.32 3.07
N GLY A 3 1.28 -19.00 3.00
CA GLY A 3 -0.03 -18.34 2.95
C GLY A 3 -0.53 -17.63 4.23
N ALA A 4 -0.03 -17.99 5.41
CA ALA A 4 -0.47 -17.35 6.67
C ALA A 4 0.25 -16.01 6.95
N ARG A 5 1.43 -15.77 6.36
CA ARG A 5 2.15 -14.50 6.47
C ARG A 5 1.62 -13.46 5.47
N ASP A 6 1.21 -13.90 4.28
CA ASP A 6 0.66 -13.01 3.26
C ASP A 6 -0.74 -12.51 3.67
N MET A 7 -1.59 -13.36 4.25
CA MET A 7 -2.89 -12.97 4.80
C MET A 7 -2.79 -11.95 5.95
N LYS A 8 -1.78 -12.09 6.82
CA LYS A 8 -1.56 -11.16 7.95
C LYS A 8 -1.07 -9.79 7.46
N ARG A 9 -0.28 -9.74 6.38
CA ARG A 9 0.19 -8.50 5.74
C ARG A 9 -0.91 -7.77 4.96
N GLU A 10 -1.79 -8.51 4.30
CA GLU A 10 -2.95 -7.94 3.59
C GLU A 10 -3.98 -7.36 4.58
N PHE A 11 -4.24 -8.07 5.69
CA PHE A 11 -5.09 -7.60 6.78
C PHE A 11 -4.53 -6.36 7.51
N LEU A 12 -3.21 -6.29 7.74
CA LEU A 12 -2.56 -5.11 8.34
C LEU A 12 -2.56 -3.89 7.41
N ARG A 13 -2.40 -4.08 6.09
CA ARG A 13 -2.48 -2.99 5.10
C ARG A 13 -3.89 -2.41 4.98
N ASP A 14 -4.91 -3.27 4.93
CA ASP A 14 -6.30 -2.83 4.86
C ASP A 14 -6.78 -2.25 6.21
N SER A 15 -6.26 -2.74 7.35
CA SER A 15 -6.63 -2.25 8.68
C SER A 15 -5.99 -0.90 9.04
N ILE A 16 -4.76 -0.62 8.60
CA ILE A 16 -4.10 0.68 8.86
C ILE A 16 -4.64 1.76 7.92
N ALA A 17 -4.82 1.45 6.63
CA ALA A 17 -5.35 2.40 5.66
C ALA A 17 -6.85 2.68 5.86
N ASN A 18 -7.67 1.65 6.09
CA ASN A 18 -9.10 1.86 6.34
C ASN A 18 -9.37 2.24 7.80
N GLY A 19 -8.59 1.79 8.78
CA GLY A 19 -8.81 2.12 10.20
C GLY A 19 -8.50 3.58 10.54
N ILE A 20 -7.47 4.19 9.94
CA ILE A 20 -7.22 5.63 10.10
C ILE A 20 -8.34 6.43 9.41
N ILE A 21 -8.82 5.98 8.25
CA ILE A 21 -9.86 6.64 7.47
C ILE A 21 -11.24 6.50 8.14
N GLU A 22 -11.61 5.32 8.63
CA GLU A 22 -12.87 5.06 9.33
C GLU A 22 -12.93 5.80 10.66
N ARG A 23 -11.81 5.89 11.38
CA ARG A 23 -11.73 6.63 12.65
C ARG A 23 -11.81 8.15 12.44
N VAL A 24 -11.24 8.67 11.35
CA VAL A 24 -11.43 10.07 10.93
C VAL A 24 -12.88 10.35 10.52
N ILE A 25 -13.55 9.37 9.89
CA ILE A 25 -14.97 9.47 9.50
C ILE A 25 -15.91 9.37 10.72
N GLU A 26 -15.63 8.52 11.70
CA GLU A 26 -16.37 8.43 12.96
C GLU A 26 -16.24 9.72 13.78
N LEU A 27 -15.01 10.22 13.96
CA LEU A 27 -14.75 11.48 14.67
C LEU A 27 -15.45 12.68 14.00
N ALA A 28 -15.53 12.70 12.67
CA ALA A 28 -16.25 13.74 11.93
C ALA A 28 -17.79 13.63 12.05
N LYS A 29 -18.33 12.42 12.25
CA LYS A 29 -19.78 12.19 12.45
C LYS A 29 -20.25 12.55 13.86
N GLU A 30 -19.37 12.43 14.85
CA GLU A 30 -19.68 12.73 16.26
C GLU A 30 -19.69 14.23 16.59
N GLY A 31 -19.42 15.11 15.62
CA GLY A 31 -19.37 16.56 15.85
C GLY A 31 -18.21 16.99 16.75
N LEU A 32 -17.28 16.08 17.04
CA LEU A 32 -16.03 16.39 17.70
C LEU A 32 -15.22 17.32 16.77
N PRO A 33 -14.62 18.41 17.30
CA PRO A 33 -13.76 19.24 16.49
C PRO A 33 -12.72 18.34 15.85
N ALA A 34 -12.55 18.46 14.53
CA ALA A 34 -11.52 17.71 13.81
C ALA A 34 -10.24 17.79 14.64
N PRO A 35 -9.55 16.65 14.93
CA PRO A 35 -8.33 16.68 15.72
C PRO A 35 -7.50 17.80 15.14
N GLN A 36 -7.07 18.75 15.98
CA GLN A 36 -6.27 19.88 15.51
C GLN A 36 -5.04 19.26 14.88
N TYR A 37 -5.09 19.02 13.57
CA TYR A 37 -4.00 18.41 12.84
C TYR A 37 -2.84 19.35 13.12
N ASN A 38 -1.71 18.81 13.56
CA ASN A 38 -0.49 19.57 13.74
C ASN A 38 0.00 19.98 12.33
N VAL A 39 -0.69 20.94 11.70
CA VAL A 39 -0.36 21.53 10.40
C VAL A 39 1.06 22.11 10.43
N HIS A 40 1.61 22.32 11.62
CA HIS A 40 2.97 22.77 11.84
C HIS A 40 4.05 21.78 11.42
N LEU A 41 3.79 20.46 11.46
CA LEU A 41 4.80 19.43 11.10
C LEU A 41 5.22 19.50 9.63
N GLN A 42 4.38 20.02 8.75
CA GLN A 42 4.73 20.20 7.33
C GLN A 42 5.87 21.22 7.11
N PHE A 43 6.12 22.07 8.11
CA PHE A 43 7.20 23.06 8.08
C PHE A 43 8.47 22.58 8.79
N VAL A 44 8.41 21.40 9.40
CA VAL A 44 9.55 20.75 10.04
C VAL A 44 10.20 19.80 9.01
N PRO A 45 11.53 19.69 8.96
CA PRO A 45 12.21 18.72 8.10
C PRO A 45 11.63 17.32 8.26
N ASP A 46 11.59 16.57 7.15
CA ASP A 46 11.11 15.19 7.11
C ASP A 46 9.72 14.98 7.73
N PHE A 47 8.84 15.97 7.61
CA PHE A 47 7.48 15.96 8.18
C PHE A 47 7.45 15.80 9.70
N GLY A 48 8.52 16.22 10.38
CA GLY A 48 8.65 16.13 11.83
C GLY A 48 9.11 14.77 12.36
N VAL A 49 9.40 13.80 11.48
CA VAL A 49 10.01 12.53 11.90
C VAL A 49 11.37 12.83 12.54
N TRP A 50 11.69 12.19 13.66
CA TRP A 50 12.90 12.48 14.48
C TRP A 50 12.95 13.86 15.12
N HIS A 51 11.83 14.57 15.20
CA HIS A 51 11.75 15.88 15.84
C HIS A 51 10.73 15.87 16.97
N LEU A 52 11.11 16.45 18.09
CA LEU A 52 10.26 16.59 19.28
C LEU A 52 9.98 18.07 19.49
N SER A 53 8.74 18.45 19.78
CA SER A 53 8.50 19.77 20.38
C SER A 53 9.24 19.87 21.71
N VAL A 54 9.50 21.09 22.19
CA VAL A 54 10.14 21.27 23.51
C VAL A 54 9.35 20.59 24.62
N ASN A 55 8.02 20.64 24.52
CA ASN A 55 7.12 19.97 25.46
C ASN A 55 7.25 18.43 25.37
N GLU A 56 7.18 17.84 24.17
CA GLU A 56 7.33 16.38 24.00
C GLU A 56 8.71 15.88 24.45
N ALA A 57 9.78 16.64 24.18
CA ALA A 57 11.12 16.33 24.65
C ALA A 57 11.19 16.34 26.19
N ALA A 58 10.57 17.34 26.85
CA ALA A 58 10.51 17.41 28.30
C ALA A 58 9.71 16.25 28.91
N VAL A 59 8.58 15.89 28.29
CA VAL A 59 7.77 14.71 28.66
C VAL A 59 8.60 13.43 28.58
N LEU A 60 9.28 13.22 27.45
CA LEU A 60 10.11 12.03 27.24
C LEU A 60 11.21 11.90 28.30
N ILE A 61 11.89 13.00 28.64
CA ILE A 61 12.92 13.02 29.69
C ILE A 61 12.31 12.74 31.07
N ALA A 62 11.21 13.42 31.42
CA ALA A 62 10.60 13.28 32.74
C ALA A 62 10.12 11.85 33.00
N ILE A 63 9.53 11.21 31.98
CA ILE A 63 9.07 9.82 32.06
C ILE A 63 10.26 8.86 32.17
N ASP A 64 11.30 9.02 31.35
CA ASP A 64 12.49 8.17 31.43
C ASP A 64 13.17 8.28 32.79
N MET A 65 13.21 9.49 33.38
CA MET A 65 13.70 9.71 34.74
C MET A 65 12.83 9.06 35.81
N TRP A 66 11.51 9.12 35.65
CA TRP A 66 10.56 8.47 36.55
C TRP A 66 10.74 6.94 36.54
N HIS A 67 10.83 6.32 35.36
CA HIS A 67 11.12 4.89 35.20
C HIS A 67 12.46 4.47 35.81
N LYS A 68 13.44 5.38 35.86
CA LYS A 68 14.74 5.16 36.53
C LYS A 68 14.69 5.35 38.05
N GLY A 69 13.54 5.69 38.62
CA GLY A 69 13.37 5.93 40.05
C GLY A 69 13.98 7.25 40.54
N VAL A 70 14.17 8.24 39.64
CA VAL A 70 14.70 9.56 40.04
C VAL A 70 13.65 10.38 40.82
N PHE A 71 12.36 10.10 40.62
CA PHE A 71 11.24 10.74 41.31
C PHE A 71 10.54 9.72 42.23
N PRO A 72 11.15 9.33 43.37
CA PRO A 72 10.58 8.34 44.28
C PRO A 72 9.27 8.79 44.93
N GLU A 73 8.97 10.09 44.93
CA GLU A 73 7.72 10.68 45.41
C GLU A 73 6.53 10.41 44.49
N VAL A 74 6.79 10.09 43.21
CA VAL A 74 5.74 9.79 42.22
C VAL A 74 5.53 8.29 42.19
N ALA A 75 4.53 7.82 42.95
CA ALA A 75 4.16 6.41 42.99
C ALA A 75 3.59 5.96 41.65
N GLU A 76 3.94 4.74 41.25
CA GLU A 76 3.34 4.04 40.12
C GLU A 76 1.87 3.74 40.40
N PRO A 77 0.94 4.10 39.50
CA PRO A 77 -0.46 3.73 39.65
C PRO A 77 -0.64 2.22 39.77
N ASP A 78 -1.53 1.77 40.66
CA ASP A 78 -1.80 0.34 40.88
C ASP A 78 -2.26 -0.41 39.62
N ASP A 79 -2.82 0.32 38.64
CA ASP A 79 -3.33 -0.18 37.36
C ASP A 79 -2.43 0.13 36.15
N TYR A 80 -1.17 0.51 36.36
CA TYR A 80 -0.25 0.83 35.27
C TYR A 80 0.02 -0.36 34.35
N ASP A 81 -0.27 -0.19 33.06
CA ASP A 81 -0.15 -1.23 32.03
C ASP A 81 1.16 -1.14 31.22
N GLY A 82 2.06 -0.23 31.59
CA GLY A 82 3.28 0.06 30.85
C GLY A 82 3.14 1.16 29.80
N ASN A 83 1.95 1.72 29.58
CA ASN A 83 1.74 2.81 28.64
C ASN A 83 2.19 4.15 29.23
N TRP A 84 3.43 4.53 28.94
CA TRP A 84 4.00 5.79 29.42
C TRP A 84 3.27 7.05 28.93
N ARG A 85 2.40 6.95 27.92
CA ARG A 85 1.56 8.07 27.43
C ARG A 85 0.24 8.21 28.17
N GLU A 86 0.03 7.47 29.26
CA GLU A 86 -1.19 7.57 30.05
C GLU A 86 -1.34 8.99 30.65
N PRO A 87 -2.49 9.67 30.45
CA PRO A 87 -2.70 11.03 30.95
C PRO A 87 -2.49 11.18 32.47
N ARG A 88 -2.81 10.15 33.27
CA ARG A 88 -2.62 10.17 34.73
C ARG A 88 -1.16 10.31 35.12
N ILE A 89 -0.26 9.64 34.40
CA ILE A 89 1.19 9.72 34.65
C ILE A 89 1.71 11.10 34.25
N LEU A 90 1.22 11.63 33.13
CA LEU A 90 1.57 12.98 32.68
C LEU A 90 1.12 14.03 33.71
N GLU A 91 -0.07 13.88 34.29
CA GLU A 91 -0.56 14.73 35.37
C GLU A 91 0.34 14.66 36.61
N LEU A 92 0.75 13.46 37.02
CA LEU A 92 1.66 13.25 38.16
C LEU A 92 3.06 13.84 37.92
N LEU A 93 3.53 13.82 36.67
CA LEU A 93 4.84 14.34 36.27
C LEU A 93 4.82 15.81 35.82
N THR A 94 3.71 16.53 36.01
CA THR A 94 3.55 17.92 35.54
C THR A 94 4.71 18.81 36.01
N ASP A 95 5.08 18.77 37.29
CA ASP A 95 6.14 19.61 37.85
C ASP A 95 7.54 19.26 37.26
N PRO A 96 7.99 17.99 37.25
CA PRO A 96 9.18 17.58 36.53
C PRO A 96 9.20 17.99 35.06
N ILE A 97 8.08 17.85 34.35
CA ILE A 97 7.95 18.23 32.94
C ILE A 97 8.21 19.73 32.79
N GLN A 98 7.57 20.58 33.61
CA GLN A 98 7.74 22.03 33.53
C GLN A 98 9.17 22.48 33.86
N ILE A 99 9.87 21.80 34.77
CA ILE A 99 11.29 22.04 35.03
C ILE A 99 12.13 21.77 33.77
N TRP A 100 11.85 20.67 33.07
CA TRP A 100 12.56 20.32 31.84
C TRP A 100 12.21 21.22 30.66
N VAL A 101 10.94 21.61 30.50
CA VAL A 101 10.53 22.62 29.52
C VAL A 101 11.35 23.90 29.71
N ALA A 102 11.41 24.43 30.93
CA ALA A 102 12.16 25.65 31.22
C ALA A 102 13.67 25.51 30.94
N ARG A 103 14.26 24.33 31.19
CA ARG A 103 15.67 24.04 30.89
C ARG A 103 15.93 23.97 29.38
N LEU A 104 15.07 23.28 28.64
CA LEU A 104 15.18 23.12 27.20
C LEU A 104 14.95 24.45 26.49
N LEU A 105 13.95 25.24 26.88
CA LEU A 105 13.71 26.58 26.35
C LEU A 105 14.94 27.48 26.53
N LYS A 106 15.54 27.50 27.72
CA LYS A 106 16.80 28.24 27.94
C LYS A 106 17.93 27.72 27.05
N ALA A 107 18.04 26.40 26.87
CA ALA A 107 19.09 25.84 26.03
C ALA A 107 18.90 26.22 24.55
N VAL A 108 17.67 26.21 24.05
CA VAL A 108 17.30 26.68 22.71
C VAL A 108 17.58 28.17 22.55
N GLU A 109 17.19 28.98 23.53
CA GLU A 109 17.37 30.44 23.50
C GLU A 109 18.85 30.85 23.46
N HIS A 110 19.73 30.08 24.12
CA HIS A 110 21.18 30.27 24.09
C HIS A 110 21.86 29.58 22.89
N GLY A 111 21.11 28.94 21.99
CA GLY A 111 21.67 28.22 20.84
C GLY A 111 22.54 27.01 21.20
N ARG A 112 22.30 26.40 22.38
CA ARG A 112 23.05 25.23 22.87
C ARG A 112 22.50 23.90 22.35
N ILE A 113 21.27 23.90 21.84
CA ILE A 113 20.62 22.76 21.21
C ILE A 113 20.22 23.20 19.81
N GLU A 114 20.53 22.37 18.82
CA GLU A 114 20.08 22.58 17.45
C GLU A 114 18.56 22.34 17.35
N VAL A 115 17.88 23.30 16.74
CA VAL A 115 16.43 23.32 16.56
C VAL A 115 16.11 23.34 15.08
N ALA A 116 15.17 22.48 14.68
CA ALA A 116 14.75 22.38 13.30
C ALA A 116 13.72 23.45 12.92
N ALA A 117 12.92 23.88 13.89
CA ALA A 117 11.98 24.98 13.72
C ALA A 117 11.82 25.75 15.04
N VAL A 118 11.87 27.07 14.95
CA VAL A 118 11.66 27.97 16.09
C VAL A 118 10.37 28.75 15.88
N ARG A 119 9.49 28.74 16.88
CA ARG A 119 8.28 29.56 16.87
C ARG A 119 8.26 30.47 18.08
N ARG A 120 7.97 31.75 17.82
CA ARG A 120 7.78 32.77 18.85
C ARG A 120 6.36 33.34 18.80
N ASP A 121 5.87 33.77 19.96
CA ASP A 121 4.61 34.50 20.09
C ASP A 121 4.80 36.00 19.79
N LEU A 122 3.78 36.82 20.07
CA LEU A 122 3.84 38.27 19.84
C LEU A 122 4.76 39.00 20.82
N ASP A 123 5.08 38.38 21.96
CA ASP A 123 5.97 38.91 22.99
C ASP A 123 7.42 38.42 22.80
N ASP A 124 7.73 37.85 21.63
CA ASP A 124 9.01 37.24 21.28
C ASP A 124 9.41 36.05 22.18
N LYS A 125 8.45 35.42 22.88
CA LYS A 125 8.71 34.22 23.69
C LYS A 125 8.60 32.98 22.84
N LEU A 126 9.50 32.02 23.10
CA LEU A 126 9.45 30.70 22.47
C LEU A 126 8.14 29.97 22.83
N VAL A 127 7.45 29.46 21.81
CA VAL A 127 6.25 28.64 21.98
C VAL A 127 6.67 27.18 22.05
N GLU A 128 6.54 26.57 23.23
CA GLU A 128 7.07 25.23 23.53
C GLU A 128 6.51 24.12 22.62
N GLU A 129 5.21 24.15 22.33
CA GLU A 129 4.52 23.16 21.49
C GLU A 129 4.86 23.29 20.00
N LYS A 130 5.48 24.41 19.60
CA LYS A 130 5.74 24.75 18.18
C LYS A 130 7.21 25.00 17.88
N THR A 131 8.07 24.78 18.87
CA THR A 131 9.52 24.84 18.72
C THR A 131 10.04 23.41 18.75
N TYR A 132 10.69 22.97 17.68
CA TYR A 132 11.05 21.58 17.45
C TYR A 132 12.56 21.37 17.55
N ILE A 133 12.95 20.41 18.37
CA ILE A 133 14.32 19.96 18.60
C ILE A 133 14.55 18.67 17.82
N GLN A 134 15.70 18.55 17.15
CA GLN A 134 16.10 17.29 16.52
C GLN A 134 16.51 16.28 17.59
N TYR A 135 16.00 15.04 17.50
CA TYR A 135 16.25 13.99 18.49
C TYR A 135 17.75 13.75 18.77
N THR A 136 18.57 13.68 17.72
CA THR A 136 20.02 13.48 17.85
C THR A 136 20.65 14.59 18.68
N SER A 137 20.27 15.84 18.42
CA SER A 137 20.79 17.02 19.11
C SER A 137 20.34 17.07 20.56
N LEU A 138 19.11 16.62 20.87
CA LEU A 138 18.63 16.41 22.23
C LEU A 138 19.49 15.37 22.97
N VAL A 139 19.71 14.19 22.37
CA VAL A 139 20.47 13.10 22.98
C VAL A 139 21.91 13.52 23.27
N PHE A 140 22.59 14.15 22.30
CA PHE A 140 23.95 14.66 22.51
C PHE A 140 24.00 15.66 23.67
N TRP A 141 23.06 16.62 23.68
CA TRP A 141 23.00 17.63 24.73
C TRP A 141 22.74 17.04 26.13
N LEU A 142 21.94 15.98 26.22
CA LEU A 142 21.69 15.24 27.45
C LEU A 142 22.93 14.47 27.92
N GLN A 143 23.60 13.74 27.01
CA GLN A 143 24.80 12.97 27.30
C GLN A 143 25.96 13.84 27.80
N GLU A 144 26.16 15.03 27.22
CA GLU A 144 27.15 16.00 27.70
C GLU A 144 26.95 16.42 29.17
N ARG A 145 25.73 16.26 29.69
CA ARG A 145 25.35 16.59 31.08
C ARG A 145 25.29 15.36 31.98
N GLY A 146 25.81 14.22 31.51
CA GLY A 146 25.83 12.97 32.25
C GLY A 146 24.47 12.27 32.31
N TYR A 147 23.53 12.65 31.46
CA TYR A 147 22.26 11.93 31.34
C TYR A 147 22.42 10.75 30.38
N GLU A 148 22.26 9.54 30.89
CA GLU A 148 22.10 8.34 30.09
C GLU A 148 20.61 8.15 29.83
N TYR A 149 20.19 7.90 28.58
CA TYR A 149 18.79 7.63 28.25
C TYR A 149 18.44 6.15 28.52
N GLY A 150 17.21 5.88 28.95
CA GLY A 150 16.73 4.54 29.30
C GLY A 150 15.85 3.88 28.24
N ASP A 151 15.05 2.91 28.68
CA ASP A 151 14.19 2.10 27.80
C ASP A 151 13.07 2.94 27.16
N ILE A 152 12.62 4.01 27.80
CA ILE A 152 11.58 4.90 27.27
C ILE A 152 12.07 5.63 26.01
N PHE A 153 13.31 6.12 26.00
CA PHE A 153 13.91 6.71 24.80
C PHE A 153 14.06 5.69 23.67
N LYS A 154 14.36 4.44 24.02
CA LYS A 154 14.49 3.35 23.05
C LYS A 154 13.14 3.01 22.43
N GLU A 155 12.09 2.88 23.24
CA GLU A 155 10.74 2.63 22.75
C GLU A 155 10.26 3.77 21.84
N TRP A 156 10.48 5.02 22.25
CA TRP A 156 10.17 6.18 21.39
C TRP A 156 10.92 6.12 20.06
N MET A 157 12.22 5.80 20.08
CA MET A 157 13.04 5.67 18.87
C MET A 157 12.56 4.54 17.97
N ASP A 158 12.13 3.40 18.53
CA ASP A 158 11.57 2.28 17.76
C ASP A 158 10.26 2.70 17.07
N VAL A 159 9.38 3.41 17.77
CA VAL A 159 8.14 3.96 17.20
C VAL A 159 8.43 4.97 16.09
N GLU A 160 9.38 5.88 16.29
CA GLU A 160 9.79 6.84 15.25
C GLU A 160 10.41 6.16 14.03
N ALA A 161 11.20 5.10 14.23
CA ALA A 161 11.75 4.32 13.14
C ALA A 161 10.64 3.65 12.30
N GLU A 162 9.58 3.14 12.95
CA GLU A 162 8.41 2.61 12.26
C GLU A 162 7.67 3.69 11.47
N ILE A 163 7.44 4.86 12.07
CA ILE A 163 6.82 6.01 11.38
C ILE A 163 7.66 6.44 10.18
N ALA A 164 8.98 6.57 10.35
CA ALA A 164 9.91 6.92 9.28
C ALA A 164 9.83 5.93 8.11
N LEU A 165 9.76 4.63 8.42
CA LEU A 165 9.63 3.57 7.42
C LEU A 165 8.30 3.67 6.67
N GLU A 166 7.19 3.93 7.37
CA GLU A 166 5.88 4.09 6.73
C GLU A 166 5.82 5.34 5.85
N VAL A 167 6.42 6.47 6.28
CA VAL A 167 6.56 7.66 5.44
C VAL A 167 7.38 7.35 4.19
N CYS A 168 8.50 6.64 4.33
CA CYS A 168 9.33 6.22 3.18
C CYS A 168 8.56 5.30 2.21
N ASN A 169 7.79 4.35 2.74
CA ASN A 169 6.94 3.46 1.95
C ASN A 169 5.88 4.25 1.19
N GLU A 170 5.21 5.19 1.84
CA GLU A 170 4.17 6.02 1.24
C GLU A 170 4.76 6.94 0.17
N VAL A 171 5.89 7.60 0.42
CA VAL A 171 6.58 8.42 -0.59
C VAL A 171 7.03 7.57 -1.79
N THR A 172 7.55 6.37 -1.55
CA THR A 172 7.95 5.44 -2.61
C THR A 172 6.75 5.02 -3.45
N TYR A 173 5.66 4.67 -2.78
CA TYR A 173 4.38 4.35 -3.42
C TYR A 173 3.87 5.52 -4.26
N LEU A 174 3.80 6.73 -3.70
CA LEU A 174 3.33 7.93 -4.40
C LEU A 174 4.19 8.25 -5.62
N ARG A 175 5.52 8.15 -5.52
CA ARG A 175 6.43 8.30 -6.66
C ARG A 175 6.20 7.25 -7.75
N ALA A 176 5.97 5.99 -7.37
CA ALA A 176 5.65 4.93 -8.31
C ALA A 176 4.28 5.16 -8.96
N ALA A 177 3.30 5.64 -8.20
CA ALA A 177 1.96 5.96 -8.69
C ALA A 177 2.01 7.11 -9.71
N ILE A 178 2.76 8.18 -9.42
CA ILE A 178 2.95 9.28 -10.38
C ILE A 178 3.61 8.78 -11.68
N LYS A 179 4.67 7.97 -11.58
CA LYS A 179 5.36 7.43 -12.78
C LYS A 179 4.49 6.49 -13.62
N SER A 180 3.52 5.81 -13.02
CA SER A 180 2.62 4.86 -13.69
C SER A 180 1.31 5.48 -14.15
N GLY A 181 1.08 6.79 -13.92
CA GLY A 181 -0.20 7.45 -14.18
C GLY A 181 -1.31 7.13 -13.16
N ILE A 182 -1.01 6.30 -12.14
CA ILE A 182 -1.92 5.96 -11.03
C ILE A 182 -2.05 7.13 -10.03
N GLY A 183 -1.08 8.06 -10.01
CA GLY A 183 -1.10 9.25 -9.16
C GLY A 183 -2.34 10.12 -9.40
N ASP A 184 -2.80 10.20 -10.66
CA ASP A 184 -4.00 10.93 -11.05
C ASP A 184 -5.25 10.29 -10.44
N ILE A 185 -5.30 8.95 -10.35
CA ILE A 185 -6.42 8.20 -9.75
C ILE A 185 -6.55 8.53 -8.26
N ARG A 186 -5.45 8.59 -7.52
CA ARG A 186 -5.47 8.89 -6.07
C ARG A 186 -5.76 10.37 -5.80
N HIS A 187 -5.23 11.27 -6.62
CA HIS A 187 -5.57 12.70 -6.57
C HIS A 187 -7.06 12.93 -6.87
N ILE A 188 -7.62 12.26 -7.88
CA ILE A 188 -9.06 12.29 -8.19
C ILE A 188 -9.89 11.68 -7.05
N ALA A 189 -9.43 10.61 -6.40
CA ALA A 189 -10.10 10.02 -5.24
C ALA A 189 -10.11 10.95 -4.02
N LEU A 190 -8.98 11.59 -3.71
CA LEU A 190 -8.86 12.55 -2.61
C LEU A 190 -9.72 13.79 -2.86
N GLN A 191 -9.65 14.36 -4.07
CA GLN A 191 -10.51 15.48 -4.45
C GLN A 191 -11.99 15.07 -4.43
N GLY A 192 -12.33 13.84 -4.82
CA GLY A 192 -13.69 13.30 -4.74
C GLY A 192 -14.22 13.20 -3.30
N MET A 193 -13.37 12.85 -2.33
CA MET A 193 -13.72 12.89 -0.91
C MET A 193 -13.89 14.32 -0.40
N LEU A 194 -12.98 15.23 -0.74
CA LEU A 194 -13.07 16.64 -0.36
C LEU A 194 -14.32 17.32 -0.94
N ALA A 195 -14.71 16.94 -2.16
CA ALA A 195 -15.96 17.34 -2.80
C ALA A 195 -17.19 16.83 -2.03
N LYS A 196 -17.21 15.54 -1.63
CA LYS A 196 -18.28 14.97 -0.79
C LYS A 196 -18.37 15.65 0.58
N ALA A 197 -17.25 16.12 1.11
CA ALA A 197 -17.19 16.86 2.37
C ALA A 197 -17.52 18.36 2.23
N GLY A 198 -17.90 18.83 1.04
CA GLY A 198 -18.24 20.24 0.79
C GLY A 198 -17.07 21.22 0.86
N LYS A 199 -15.82 20.74 0.79
CA LYS A 199 -14.60 21.56 0.90
C LYS A 199 -14.03 22.03 -0.45
N LEU A 200 -14.72 21.73 -1.55
CA LEU A 200 -14.36 22.14 -2.90
C LEU A 200 -15.42 23.07 -3.48
N ASP A 201 -14.97 24.07 -4.21
CA ASP A 201 -15.80 24.90 -5.10
C ASP A 201 -16.67 24.00 -6.00
N GLU A 202 -17.96 24.33 -6.13
CA GLU A 202 -18.99 23.55 -6.83
C GLU A 202 -18.57 23.22 -8.27
N SER A 203 -17.91 24.16 -8.95
CA SER A 203 -17.40 23.98 -10.32
C SER A 203 -16.36 22.87 -10.43
N LYS A 204 -15.46 22.77 -9.44
CA LYS A 204 -14.38 21.76 -9.42
C LYS A 204 -14.88 20.42 -8.90
N SER A 205 -15.85 20.43 -7.99
CA SER A 205 -16.49 19.25 -7.41
C SER A 205 -17.11 18.33 -8.48
N LEU A 206 -17.86 18.91 -9.44
CA LEU A 206 -18.57 18.15 -10.47
C LEU A 206 -17.63 17.35 -11.40
N ASN A 207 -16.57 17.99 -11.90
CA ASN A 207 -15.62 17.35 -12.82
C ASN A 207 -14.82 16.24 -12.14
N VAL A 208 -14.43 16.45 -10.87
CA VAL A 208 -13.71 15.47 -10.07
C VAL A 208 -14.58 14.26 -9.75
N VAL A 209 -15.84 14.48 -9.38
CA VAL A 209 -16.79 13.38 -9.09
C VAL A 209 -17.07 12.56 -10.34
N ALA A 210 -17.19 13.20 -11.51
CA ALA A 210 -17.36 12.49 -12.78
C ALA A 210 -16.13 11.64 -13.15
N ALA A 211 -14.93 12.21 -13.03
CA ALA A 211 -13.68 11.49 -13.27
C ALA A 211 -13.48 10.31 -12.31
N TYR A 212 -13.80 10.50 -11.03
CA TYR A 212 -13.74 9.42 -10.03
C TYR A 212 -14.69 8.28 -10.35
N LYS A 213 -15.94 8.60 -10.73
CA LYS A 213 -16.92 7.58 -11.13
C LYS A 213 -16.45 6.79 -12.35
N ALA A 214 -15.90 7.45 -13.36
CA ALA A 214 -15.39 6.80 -14.56
C ALA A 214 -14.25 5.81 -14.25
N ILE A 215 -13.28 6.24 -13.43
CA ILE A 215 -12.15 5.39 -13.02
C ILE A 215 -12.63 4.22 -12.13
N ALA A 216 -13.59 4.45 -11.24
CA ALA A 216 -14.15 3.38 -10.41
C ALA A 216 -14.85 2.31 -11.26
N THR A 217 -15.61 2.72 -12.28
CA THR A 217 -16.25 1.79 -13.23
C THR A 217 -15.24 1.02 -14.07
N GLU A 218 -14.17 1.68 -14.54
CA GLU A 218 -13.12 1.02 -15.32
C GLU A 218 -12.35 -0.01 -14.48
N ASN A 219 -12.01 0.33 -13.23
CA ASN A 219 -11.38 -0.61 -12.30
C ASN A 219 -12.27 -1.83 -12.01
N GLN A 220 -13.58 -1.63 -11.92
CA GLN A 220 -14.52 -2.74 -11.75
C GLN A 220 -14.52 -3.66 -12.99
N ILE A 221 -14.58 -3.09 -14.20
CA ILE A 221 -14.49 -3.84 -15.45
C ILE A 221 -13.16 -4.62 -15.53
N LEU A 222 -12.03 -3.98 -15.20
CA LEU A 222 -10.72 -4.63 -15.22
C LEU A 222 -10.63 -5.76 -14.20
N LYS A 223 -11.22 -5.61 -13.01
CA LYS A 223 -11.32 -6.68 -12.02
C LYS A 223 -12.14 -7.86 -12.52
N GLU A 224 -13.26 -7.60 -13.19
CA GLU A 224 -14.09 -8.63 -13.82
C GLU A 224 -13.33 -9.35 -14.94
N GLN A 225 -12.59 -8.61 -15.78
CA GLN A 225 -11.72 -9.20 -16.82
C GLN A 225 -10.60 -10.04 -16.22
N LEU A 226 -9.95 -9.58 -15.15
CA LEU A 226 -8.93 -10.34 -14.43
C LEU A 226 -9.51 -11.60 -13.76
N ALA A 227 -10.71 -11.50 -13.17
CA ALA A 227 -11.40 -12.64 -12.60
C ALA A 227 -11.75 -13.68 -13.68
N ASN A 228 -12.18 -13.23 -14.86
CA ASN A 228 -12.45 -14.09 -16.01
C ASN A 228 -11.18 -14.72 -16.60
N ALA A 229 -10.06 -13.98 -16.63
CA ALA A 229 -8.78 -14.50 -17.09
C ALA A 229 -8.18 -15.51 -16.08
N LYS A 230 -8.34 -15.27 -14.77
CA LYS A 230 -7.86 -16.15 -13.70
C LYS A 230 -8.72 -17.38 -13.48
N SER A 231 -10.01 -17.34 -13.81
CA SER A 231 -10.91 -18.50 -13.67
C SER A 231 -10.59 -19.62 -14.66
N GLY A 232 -9.67 -19.40 -15.61
CA GLY A 232 -9.24 -20.40 -16.58
C GLY A 232 -10.40 -20.89 -17.46
N GLN A 233 -11.54 -20.19 -17.46
CA GLN A 233 -12.62 -20.52 -18.39
C GLN A 233 -12.10 -20.23 -19.79
N PRO A 234 -12.01 -21.26 -20.66
CA PRO A 234 -11.63 -21.03 -22.03
C PRO A 234 -12.63 -20.02 -22.58
N THR A 235 -12.10 -18.92 -23.11
CA THR A 235 -12.85 -18.05 -24.03
C THR A 235 -13.60 -18.95 -24.99
N LYS A 236 -14.86 -18.63 -25.30
CA LYS A 236 -15.85 -19.46 -26.03
C LYS A 236 -15.38 -20.10 -27.37
N GLY A 237 -14.13 -19.93 -27.80
CA GLY A 237 -13.49 -20.57 -28.95
C GLY A 237 -12.57 -21.78 -28.66
N ASP A 238 -12.05 -21.99 -27.44
CA ASP A 238 -10.98 -22.98 -27.19
C ASP A 238 -11.42 -24.25 -26.45
N GLY A 239 -12.70 -24.61 -26.54
CA GLY A 239 -13.19 -25.88 -26.02
C GLY A 239 -12.63 -27.08 -26.81
N PRO A 240 -12.47 -28.27 -26.19
CA PRO A 240 -12.11 -29.48 -26.92
C PRO A 240 -13.10 -29.72 -28.04
N VAL A 241 -12.61 -29.81 -29.29
CA VAL A 241 -13.43 -30.01 -30.49
C VAL A 241 -14.36 -31.19 -30.28
N SER A 242 -15.68 -30.94 -30.37
CA SER A 242 -16.68 -31.99 -30.17
C SER A 242 -16.49 -33.14 -31.16
N THR A 243 -16.87 -34.36 -30.78
CA THR A 243 -16.76 -35.55 -31.65
C THR A 243 -17.40 -35.33 -33.02
N ARG A 244 -18.51 -34.58 -33.07
CA ARG A 244 -19.20 -34.23 -34.33
C ARG A 244 -18.39 -33.26 -35.19
N GLN A 245 -17.83 -32.20 -34.61
CA GLN A 245 -16.97 -31.26 -35.34
C GLN A 245 -15.70 -31.95 -35.85
N ARG A 246 -15.06 -32.80 -35.02
CA ARG A 246 -13.88 -33.56 -35.41
C ARG A 246 -14.16 -34.46 -36.62
N ARG A 247 -15.25 -35.24 -36.58
CA ARG A 247 -15.67 -36.08 -37.72
C ARG A 247 -15.94 -35.25 -38.98
N THR A 248 -16.56 -34.08 -38.83
CA THR A 248 -16.85 -33.18 -39.95
C THR A 248 -15.55 -32.69 -40.61
N LEU A 249 -14.55 -32.28 -39.82
CA LEU A 249 -13.23 -31.88 -40.33
C LEU A 249 -12.53 -33.04 -41.02
N LEU A 250 -12.53 -34.23 -40.44
CA LEU A 250 -11.92 -35.43 -41.04
C LEU A 250 -12.58 -35.79 -42.39
N THR A 251 -13.91 -35.64 -42.52
CA THR A 251 -14.58 -35.83 -43.83
C THR A 251 -14.13 -34.79 -44.86
N ILE A 252 -13.99 -33.52 -44.45
CA ILE A 252 -13.55 -32.44 -45.35
C ILE A 252 -12.12 -32.71 -45.83
N ILE A 253 -11.22 -33.08 -44.91
CA ILE A 253 -9.84 -33.46 -45.23
C ILE A 253 -9.82 -34.63 -46.22
N ALA A 254 -10.67 -35.65 -46.01
CA ALA A 254 -10.75 -36.79 -46.91
C ALA A 254 -11.17 -36.39 -48.33
N ALA A 255 -12.18 -35.52 -48.45
CA ALA A 255 -12.64 -35.01 -49.73
C ALA A 255 -11.56 -34.20 -50.45
N LEU A 256 -10.84 -33.34 -49.72
CA LEU A 256 -9.74 -32.55 -50.28
C LEU A 256 -8.59 -33.42 -50.77
N CYS A 257 -8.20 -34.44 -50.01
CA CYS A 257 -7.13 -35.36 -50.40
C CYS A 257 -7.53 -36.18 -51.64
N SER A 258 -8.78 -36.64 -51.71
CA SER A 258 -9.30 -37.31 -52.91
C SER A 258 -9.27 -36.40 -54.13
N ASN A 259 -9.63 -35.12 -53.98
CA ASN A 259 -9.58 -34.14 -55.06
C ASN A 259 -8.15 -33.83 -55.54
N GLN A 260 -7.16 -33.94 -54.66
CA GLN A 260 -5.73 -33.77 -54.99
C GLN A 260 -5.06 -35.07 -55.47
N GLY A 261 -5.80 -36.17 -55.63
CA GLY A 261 -5.25 -37.46 -56.02
C GLY A 261 -4.35 -38.11 -54.97
N ILE A 262 -4.48 -37.69 -53.70
CA ILE A 262 -3.73 -38.24 -52.58
C ILE A 262 -4.49 -39.45 -52.04
N ASP A 263 -3.97 -40.64 -52.32
CA ASP A 263 -4.45 -41.86 -51.67
C ASP A 263 -4.05 -41.85 -50.19
N LEU A 264 -5.05 -41.72 -49.32
CA LEU A 264 -4.92 -41.66 -47.86
C LEU A 264 -4.31 -42.93 -47.25
N GLN A 265 -4.41 -44.08 -47.93
CA GLN A 265 -3.87 -45.36 -47.46
C GLN A 265 -2.47 -45.66 -48.01
N SER A 266 -1.99 -44.83 -48.95
CA SER A 266 -0.68 -45.03 -49.55
C SER A 266 0.45 -44.69 -48.57
N ARG A 267 1.53 -45.48 -48.63
CA ARG A 267 2.76 -45.18 -47.88
C ARG A 267 3.33 -43.85 -48.38
N GLY A 268 3.46 -42.87 -47.48
CA GLY A 268 3.93 -41.51 -47.79
C GLY A 268 2.84 -40.48 -48.04
N ALA A 269 1.55 -40.80 -47.80
CA ALA A 269 0.47 -39.80 -47.83
C ALA A 269 0.69 -38.67 -46.79
N ALA A 270 1.08 -39.03 -45.57
CA ALA A 270 1.34 -38.06 -44.50
C ALA A 270 2.55 -37.17 -44.81
N GLN A 271 3.65 -37.73 -45.32
CA GLN A 271 4.82 -36.99 -45.78
C GLN A 271 4.49 -35.95 -46.86
N ARG A 272 3.68 -36.32 -47.86
CA ARG A 272 3.24 -35.38 -48.90
C ARG A 272 2.37 -34.25 -48.34
N ILE A 273 1.56 -34.54 -47.32
CA ILE A 273 0.76 -33.51 -46.64
C ILE A 273 1.65 -32.61 -45.79
N MET A 274 2.67 -33.16 -45.12
CA MET A 274 3.65 -32.38 -44.38
C MET A 274 4.36 -31.37 -45.30
N GLU A 275 4.81 -31.81 -46.47
CA GLU A 275 5.44 -30.93 -47.48
C GLU A 275 4.48 -29.80 -47.91
N MET A 276 3.19 -30.10 -48.13
CA MET A 276 2.18 -29.06 -48.41
C MET A 276 1.97 -28.09 -47.24
N THR A 277 2.06 -28.55 -45.99
CA THR A 277 1.99 -27.68 -44.82
C THR A 277 3.23 -26.83 -44.63
N ASP A 278 4.39 -27.33 -45.06
CA ASP A 278 5.66 -26.60 -45.06
C ASP A 278 5.67 -25.49 -46.09
N ASP A 279 5.15 -25.75 -47.29
CA ASP A 279 4.95 -24.74 -48.33
C ASP A 279 4.03 -23.59 -47.88
N LEU A 280 3.11 -23.88 -46.95
CA LEU A 280 2.22 -22.90 -46.32
C LEU A 280 2.85 -22.18 -45.10
N GLY A 281 4.08 -22.55 -44.70
CA GLY A 281 4.76 -22.01 -43.52
C GLY A 281 4.16 -22.47 -42.19
N ALA A 282 3.42 -23.57 -42.17
CA ALA A 282 2.71 -24.09 -41.02
C ALA A 282 3.05 -25.57 -40.77
N HIS A 283 4.33 -25.86 -40.50
CA HIS A 283 4.85 -27.21 -40.34
C HIS A 283 4.04 -28.08 -39.38
N VAL A 284 3.69 -29.29 -39.82
CA VAL A 284 3.05 -30.34 -39.00
C VAL A 284 3.77 -31.66 -39.22
N ASP A 285 4.22 -32.28 -38.13
CA ASP A 285 4.96 -33.56 -38.16
C ASP A 285 4.17 -34.71 -38.82
N ASP A 286 4.85 -35.52 -39.64
CA ASP A 286 4.32 -36.68 -40.35
C ASP A 286 3.55 -37.65 -39.43
N GLY A 287 4.06 -37.89 -38.21
CA GLY A 287 3.40 -38.76 -37.23
C GLY A 287 2.08 -38.19 -36.74
N THR A 288 1.97 -36.86 -36.61
CA THR A 288 0.73 -36.17 -36.23
C THR A 288 -0.31 -36.29 -37.36
N ILE A 289 0.13 -36.09 -38.60
CA ILE A 289 -0.73 -36.22 -39.79
C ILE A 289 -1.19 -37.67 -39.93
N ALA A 290 -0.29 -38.65 -39.85
CA ALA A 290 -0.63 -40.08 -39.95
C ALA A 290 -1.67 -40.50 -38.90
N LYS A 291 -1.58 -39.97 -37.68
CA LYS A 291 -2.56 -40.22 -36.61
C LYS A 291 -3.92 -39.59 -36.89
N ALA A 292 -3.99 -38.45 -37.58
CA ALA A 292 -5.25 -37.87 -38.02
C ALA A 292 -5.85 -38.64 -39.19
N LEU A 293 -5.04 -39.05 -40.17
CA LEU A 293 -5.47 -39.82 -41.34
C LEU A 293 -6.04 -41.19 -40.96
N SER A 294 -5.49 -41.85 -39.94
CA SER A 294 -6.00 -43.16 -39.47
C SER A 294 -7.41 -43.10 -38.88
N GLN A 295 -7.90 -41.91 -38.51
CA GLN A 295 -9.27 -41.70 -37.99
C GLN A 295 -10.31 -41.44 -39.09
N ILE A 296 -9.86 -41.20 -40.33
CA ILE A 296 -10.74 -40.86 -41.45
C ILE A 296 -11.69 -42.00 -41.82
N PRO A 297 -11.27 -43.30 -41.90
CA PRO A 297 -12.18 -44.39 -42.25
C PRO A 297 -13.41 -44.47 -41.32
N ASP A 298 -13.20 -44.41 -40.00
CA ASP A 298 -14.29 -44.42 -39.00
C ASP A 298 -15.22 -43.20 -39.15
N ALA A 299 -14.65 -42.02 -39.43
CA ALA A 299 -15.43 -40.80 -39.66
C ALA A 299 -16.30 -40.88 -40.92
N LEU A 300 -15.81 -41.51 -42.00
CA LEU A 300 -16.57 -41.72 -43.23
C LEU A 300 -17.68 -42.76 -43.04
N GLU A 301 -17.37 -43.90 -42.44
CA GLU A 301 -18.36 -44.95 -42.16
C GLU A 301 -19.52 -44.44 -41.31
N THR A 302 -19.23 -43.61 -40.30
CA THR A 302 -20.26 -43.03 -39.44
C THR A 302 -21.18 -42.06 -40.18
N ARG A 303 -20.71 -41.42 -41.27
CA ARG A 303 -21.46 -40.41 -42.01
C ARG A 303 -22.20 -40.96 -43.23
N MET A 304 -21.80 -42.13 -43.70
CA MET A 304 -22.42 -42.86 -44.82
C MET A 304 -23.55 -43.81 -44.36
N LYS A 305 -23.69 -44.06 -43.05
CA LYS A 305 -24.84 -44.73 -42.43
C LYS A 305 -25.98 -43.75 -42.18
#